data_AF-A0A358D4X6-F1
#
_entry.id   AF-A0A358D4X6-F1
#
_cell.length_a   1.000
_cell.length_b   1.000
_cell.length_c   1.000
_cell.angle_alpha   90.00
_cell.angle_beta   90.00
_cell.angle_gamma   90.00
#
_symmetry.space_group_name_H-M   'P 1'
#
loop_
_entity.id
_entity.type
_entity.pdbx_description
1 polymer ?
#
loop_
_entity_poly.entity_id
_entity_poly.type
_entity_poly.pdbx_seq_one_letter_code
_entity_poly.pdbx_strand_id
1 'polypeptide(L)'
;MTTDGNGNVWVANFSDQRVSAFCGTSPDTCPGSLSTGDPISPDAGYAFDGLVRNTGLIVDPSGNLWIANNWEEVPLQTNPGGHQIVAFVGLAAPVEVPPFSG
;
A
#
# COMPACT_ATOMS: atom_id res chain seq x y z
N MET A 1 -6.70 2.01 2.88
CA MET A 1 -5.62 1.40 3.70
C MET A 1 -5.75 -0.11 3.64
N THR A 2 -4.67 -0.84 3.91
CA THR A 2 -4.65 -2.30 4.03
C THR A 2 -3.56 -2.72 5.03
N THR A 3 -3.42 -4.02 5.30
CA THR A 3 -2.37 -4.58 6.16
C THR A 3 -1.65 -5.72 5.44
N ASP A 4 -0.36 -5.90 5.74
CA ASP A 4 0.43 -7.03 5.24
C ASP A 4 0.48 -8.20 6.24
N GLY A 5 1.19 -9.28 5.90
CA GLY A 5 1.29 -10.46 6.77
C GLY A 5 2.06 -10.25 8.07
N ASN A 6 2.85 -9.18 8.18
CA ASN A 6 3.49 -8.77 9.42
C ASN A 6 2.57 -7.90 10.28
N GLY A 7 1.40 -7.52 9.76
CA GLY A 7 0.46 -6.61 10.41
C GLY A 7 0.81 -5.13 10.25
N ASN A 8 1.76 -4.78 9.37
CA ASN A 8 2.08 -3.38 9.07
C ASN A 8 0.93 -2.74 8.30
N VAL A 9 0.72 -1.45 8.53
CA VAL A 9 -0.39 -0.69 7.92
C VAL A 9 0.10 0.07 6.69
N TRP A 10 -0.60 -0.10 5.57
CA TRP A 10 -0.32 0.55 4.30
C TRP A 10 -1.41 1.55 3.93
N VAL A 11 -1.01 2.77 3.57
CA VAL A 11 -1.92 3.90 3.32
C VAL A 11 -1.67 4.47 1.92
N ALA A 12 -2.75 4.60 1.14
CA ALA A 12 -2.72 5.35 -0.12
C ALA A 12 -2.93 6.82 0.19
N ASN A 13 -1.95 7.64 -0.16
CA ASN A 13 -1.98 9.06 0.10
C ASN A 13 -2.51 9.75 -1.17
N PHE A 14 -3.83 9.75 -1.30
CA PHE A 14 -4.58 10.16 -2.49
C PHE A 14 -4.06 11.46 -3.13
N SER A 15 -3.98 12.56 -2.39
CA SER A 15 -3.57 13.88 -2.93
C SER A 15 -2.08 13.96 -3.24
N ASP A 16 -1.30 13.12 -2.57
CA ASP A 16 0.14 13.19 -2.48
C ASP A 16 0.82 12.18 -3.42
N GLN A 17 0.04 11.32 -4.09
CA GLN A 17 0.49 10.39 -5.15
C GLN A 17 1.56 9.41 -4.67
N ARG A 18 1.43 8.95 -3.43
CA ARG A 18 2.44 8.09 -2.78
C ARG A 18 1.77 7.08 -1.87
N VAL A 19 2.55 6.13 -1.40
CA VAL A 19 2.15 5.16 -0.38
C VAL A 19 2.99 5.34 0.86
N SER A 20 2.35 5.28 2.03
CA SER A 20 3.04 5.21 3.32
C SER A 20 2.85 3.86 3.97
N ALA A 21 3.84 3.43 4.73
CA ALA A 21 3.81 2.21 5.52
C ALA A 21 4.17 2.54 6.97
N PHE A 22 3.47 1.91 7.91
CA PHE A 22 3.65 2.12 9.34
C PHE A 22 3.74 0.78 10.07
N CYS A 23 4.58 0.75 11.11
CA CYS A 23 4.73 -0.41 11.97
C CYS A 23 3.40 -0.80 12.60
N GLY A 24 3.06 -2.08 12.49
CA GLY A 24 1.84 -2.66 13.03
C GLY A 24 1.83 -2.77 14.56
N THR A 25 0.85 -3.48 15.10
CA THR A 25 0.70 -3.67 16.56
C THR A 25 1.66 -4.72 17.14
N SER A 26 2.47 -5.37 16.31
CA SER A 26 3.46 -6.36 16.72
C SER A 26 4.87 -5.84 16.40
N PRO A 27 5.51 -5.07 17.29
CA PRO A 27 6.81 -4.44 17.01
C PRO A 27 7.91 -5.43 16.57
N ASP A 28 7.84 -6.68 17.02
CA ASP A 28 8.79 -7.74 16.66
C ASP A 28 8.77 -8.10 15.15
N THR A 29 7.70 -7.73 14.43
CA THR A 29 7.59 -7.93 12.96
C THR A 29 7.92 -6.67 12.16
N CYS A 30 8.22 -5.57 12.84
CA CYS A 30 8.59 -4.32 12.21
C CYS A 30 10.08 -4.28 11.86
N PRO A 31 10.49 -3.60 10.78
CA PRO A 31 11.90 -3.46 10.44
C PRO A 31 12.68 -2.74 11.54
N GLY A 32 13.85 -3.28 11.91
CA GLY A 32 14.75 -2.62 12.87
C GLY A 32 14.19 -2.59 14.30
N SER A 33 14.27 -1.43 14.93
CA SER A 33 13.83 -1.19 16.32
C SER A 33 12.63 -0.23 16.38
N LEU A 34 11.74 -0.32 15.39
CA LEU A 34 10.55 0.52 15.28
C LEU A 34 9.49 0.08 16.30
N SER A 35 8.74 1.04 16.82
CA SER A 35 7.59 0.86 17.68
C SER A 35 6.29 0.96 16.89
N THR A 36 5.19 0.46 17.46
CA THR A 36 3.85 0.55 16.86
C THR A 36 3.54 1.97 16.39
N GLY A 37 3.15 2.10 15.12
CA GLY A 37 2.81 3.37 14.49
C GLY A 37 3.99 4.17 13.93
N ASP A 38 5.24 3.77 14.20
CA ASP A 38 6.40 4.41 13.60
C ASP A 38 6.39 4.23 12.07
N PRO A 39 6.84 5.24 11.31
CA PRO A 39 6.90 5.14 9.86
C PRO A 39 7.95 4.10 9.43
N ILE A 40 7.54 3.20 8.54
CA ILE A 40 8.43 2.29 7.81
C ILE A 40 8.88 2.93 6.49
N SER A 41 7.96 3.62 5.82
CA SER A 41 8.28 4.32 4.57
C SER A 41 9.17 5.54 4.83
N PRO A 42 9.99 5.98 3.86
CA PRO A 42 10.65 7.29 3.92
C PRO A 42 9.66 8.44 4.09
N ASP A 43 10.14 9.63 4.48
CA ASP A 43 9.30 10.84 4.64
C ASP A 43 8.52 11.19 3.35
N ALA A 44 9.10 10.91 2.19
CA ALA A 44 8.47 11.10 0.88
C ALA A 44 7.53 9.95 0.46
N GLY A 45 7.37 8.93 1.30
CA GLY A 45 6.65 7.69 0.96
C GLY A 45 7.32 6.89 -0.16
N TYR A 46 6.65 5.82 -0.57
CA TYR A 46 6.96 5.12 -1.82
C TYR A 46 6.24 5.81 -2.98
N ALA A 47 7.00 6.36 -3.91
CA ALA A 47 6.50 7.14 -5.04
C ALA A 47 7.32 6.89 -6.31
N PHE A 48 6.69 7.12 -7.47
CA PHE A 48 7.31 7.20 -8.79
C PHE A 48 6.36 7.94 -9.74
N ASP A 49 6.89 8.37 -10.89
CA ASP A 49 6.18 9.26 -11.84
C ASP A 49 4.93 8.65 -12.51
N GLY A 50 4.61 7.39 -12.23
CA GLY A 50 3.39 6.74 -12.74
C GLY A 50 2.23 6.71 -11.75
N LEU A 51 2.40 7.18 -10.51
CA LEU A 51 1.27 7.39 -9.60
C LEU A 51 0.54 8.69 -9.94
N VAL A 52 -0.80 8.63 -9.94
CA VAL A 52 -1.68 9.77 -10.23
C VAL A 52 -2.46 10.11 -8.96
N ARG A 53 -3.60 9.46 -8.72
CA ARG A 53 -4.24 9.44 -7.40
C ARG A 53 -4.72 8.04 -7.10
N ASN A 54 -4.23 7.54 -5.97
CA ASN A 54 -4.45 6.19 -5.51
C ASN A 54 -5.62 6.15 -4.52
N THR A 55 -6.62 5.33 -4.81
CA THR A 55 -7.89 5.27 -4.06
C THR A 55 -7.99 4.05 -3.16
N GLY A 56 -7.19 3.01 -3.44
CA GLY A 56 -7.27 1.73 -2.75
C GLY A 56 -5.96 0.95 -2.84
N LEU A 57 -5.76 0.06 -1.87
CA LEU A 57 -4.59 -0.80 -1.74
C LEU A 57 -5.02 -2.21 -1.33
N ILE A 58 -4.30 -3.23 -1.80
CA ILE A 58 -4.36 -4.59 -1.25
C ILE A 58 -2.99 -5.25 -1.33
N VAL A 59 -2.62 -6.00 -0.29
CA VAL A 59 -1.41 -6.85 -0.30
C VAL A 59 -1.83 -8.25 -0.72
N ASP A 60 -1.15 -8.82 -1.72
CA ASP A 60 -1.39 -10.20 -2.13
C ASP A 60 -0.57 -11.21 -1.32
N PRO A 61 -0.86 -12.52 -1.42
CA PRO A 61 -0.13 -13.55 -0.68
C PRO A 61 1.38 -13.62 -0.95
N SER A 62 1.85 -13.06 -2.08
CA SER A 62 3.28 -13.02 -2.42
C SER A 62 3.97 -11.77 -1.85
N GLY A 63 3.24 -10.88 -1.17
CA GLY A 63 3.77 -9.63 -0.64
C GLY A 63 3.80 -8.49 -1.67
N ASN A 64 3.10 -8.63 -2.80
CA ASN A 64 2.96 -7.50 -3.73
C ASN A 64 1.88 -6.54 -3.23
N LEU A 65 2.17 -5.25 -3.28
CA LEU A 65 1.19 -4.22 -2.99
C LEU A 65 0.53 -3.75 -4.29
N TRP A 66 -0.74 -4.09 -4.44
CA TRP A 66 -1.58 -3.67 -5.56
C TRP A 66 -2.32 -2.38 -5.22
N ILE A 67 -2.33 -1.45 -6.17
CA ILE A 67 -2.83 -0.09 -5.98
C ILE A 67 -3.85 0.22 -7.07
N ALA A 68 -5.04 0.66 -6.64
CA ALA A 68 -6.00 1.30 -7.51
C ALA A 68 -5.55 2.74 -7.78
N ASN A 69 -4.85 2.97 -8.90
CA ASN A 69 -4.31 4.26 -9.31
C ASN A 69 -5.26 4.92 -10.31
N ASN A 70 -6.52 5.07 -9.91
CA ASN A 70 -7.65 5.22 -10.82
C ASN A 70 -8.44 6.51 -10.57
N TRP A 71 -7.82 7.57 -10.09
CA TRP A 71 -8.46 8.88 -10.01
C TRP A 71 -7.58 9.95 -10.67
N GLU A 72 -8.17 10.80 -11.51
CA GLU A 72 -7.44 11.84 -12.24
C GLU A 72 -7.06 13.03 -11.33
N GLU A 73 -5.89 13.63 -11.56
CA GLU A 73 -5.46 14.83 -10.81
C GLU A 73 -6.41 16.01 -11.00
N VAL A 74 -6.86 16.21 -12.24
CA VAL A 74 -7.82 17.24 -12.65
C VAL A 74 -9.09 16.54 -13.14
N PRO A 75 -9.94 16.05 -12.23
CA PRO A 75 -11.06 15.20 -12.61
C PRO A 75 -12.21 16.03 -13.21
N LEU A 76 -12.82 15.51 -14.27
CA LEU A 76 -14.18 15.91 -14.63
C LEU A 76 -15.16 15.25 -13.66
N GLN A 77 -16.03 16.02 -13.01
CA GLN A 77 -16.93 15.49 -11.96
C GLN A 77 -17.85 14.36 -12.46
N THR A 78 -18.21 14.36 -13.74
CA THR A 78 -19.02 13.30 -14.36
C THR A 78 -18.27 11.99 -14.58
N ASN A 79 -16.93 12.04 -14.66
CA ASN A 79 -16.07 10.87 -14.78
C ASN A 79 -14.67 11.20 -14.24
N PRO A 80 -14.44 11.08 -12.92
CA PRO A 80 -13.15 11.38 -12.31
C PRO A 80 -12.16 10.21 -12.41
N GLY A 81 -12.55 9.11 -13.06
CA GLY A 81 -11.83 7.84 -13.05
C GLY A 81 -10.63 7.82 -13.98
N GLY A 82 -9.46 7.47 -13.42
CA GLY A 82 -8.28 7.06 -14.16
C GLY A 82 -8.31 5.58 -14.55
N HIS A 83 -7.31 5.14 -15.32
CA HIS A 83 -7.33 3.85 -16.03
C HIS A 83 -6.19 2.89 -15.63
N GLN A 84 -5.64 3.02 -14.43
CA GLN A 84 -4.40 2.34 -14.06
C GLN A 84 -4.57 1.49 -12.80
N ILE A 85 -3.92 0.33 -12.83
CA ILE A 85 -3.59 -0.48 -11.66
C ILE A 85 -2.07 -0.59 -11.62
N VAL A 86 -1.49 -0.39 -10.44
CA VAL A 86 -0.04 -0.46 -10.22
C VAL A 86 0.27 -1.55 -9.20
N ALA A 87 1.37 -2.27 -9.40
CA ALA A 87 1.89 -3.22 -8.43
C ALA A 87 3.30 -2.82 -8.01
N PHE A 88 3.53 -2.69 -6.71
CA PHE A 88 4.88 -2.73 -6.14
C PHE A 88 5.19 -4.17 -5.77
N VAL A 89 6.12 -4.78 -6.51
CA VAL A 89 6.43 -6.20 -6.40
C VAL A 89 7.28 -6.46 -5.15
N GLY A 90 6.81 -7.36 -4.28
CA GLY A 90 7.52 -7.77 -3.05
C GLY A 90 7.75 -6.67 -2.01
N LEU A 91 7.03 -5.55 -2.09
CA LEU A 91 7.23 -4.41 -1.21
C LEU A 91 6.71 -4.66 0.21
N ALA A 92 5.69 -5.51 0.37
CA ALA A 92 5.04 -5.82 1.62
C ALA A 92 5.38 -7.25 2.10
N ALA A 93 5.11 -7.53 3.38
CA ALA A 93 5.25 -8.89 3.89
C ALA A 93 4.17 -9.83 3.31
N PRO A 94 4.51 -11.07 2.89
CA PRO A 94 3.54 -12.06 2.40
C PRO A 94 2.39 -12.32 3.37
N VAL A 95 1.16 -12.35 2.88
CA VAL A 95 -0.02 -12.70 3.68
C VAL A 95 -0.21 -14.21 3.67
N GLU A 96 -0.31 -14.83 4.86
CA GLU A 96 -0.57 -16.27 4.95
C GLU A 96 -1.91 -16.65 4.32
N VAL A 97 -1.88 -17.68 3.48
CA VAL A 97 -3.07 -18.27 2.87
C VAL A 97 -3.17 -19.72 3.35
N PRO A 98 -4.27 -20.11 4.00
CA PRO A 98 -4.48 -21.51 4.36
C PRO A 98 -4.38 -22.40 3.12
N PRO A 99 -3.76 -23.59 3.22
CA PRO A 99 -3.75 -24.54 2.11
C PRO A 99 -5.18 -24.88 1.70
N PHE A 100 -5.41 -24.99 0.39
CA PHE A 100 -6.71 -25.39 -0.15
C PHE A 100 -7.06 -26.80 0.34
N SER A 101 -8.12 -26.90 1.14
CA SER A 101 -8.66 -28.18 1.65
C SER A 101 -9.88 -28.57 0.83
N GLY A 102 -9.66 -28.97 -0.43
CA GLY A 102 -10.71 -29.45 -1.33
C GLY A 102 -11.50 -30.64 -0.79
#